data_AF-A0AAJ2W4I9-F1
#
_entry.id   AF-A0AAJ2W4I9-F1
#
_cell.length_a   1.000
_cell.length_b   1.000
_cell.length_c   1.000
_cell.angle_alpha   90.00
_cell.angle_beta   90.00
_cell.angle_gamma   90.00
#
_symmetry.space_group_name_H-M   'P 1'
#
loop_
_entity.id
_entity.type
_entity.pdbx_description
1 polymer ?
#
loop_
_entity_poly.entity_id
_entity_poly.type
_entity_poly.pdbx_seq_one_letter_code
_entity_poly.pdbx_strand_id
1 'polypeptide(L)'
;MSGRHAALPVDGDPREVLADPAPALPVMLTVVSGRPTDDELAAITAVLAAGEAAAAAEQATLLVPQPESAWTRSRRRPRGPLTVGPGHWRSFSG
;
A
#
# COMPACT_ATOMS: atom_id res chain seq x y z
N MET A 1 -33.72 42.29 -16.71
CA MET A 1 -33.81 41.03 -15.94
C MET A 1 -32.59 40.18 -16.26
N SER A 2 -31.98 39.58 -15.22
CA SER A 2 -31.01 38.48 -15.16
C SER A 2 -30.27 38.07 -16.45
N GLY A 3 -28.94 37.94 -16.50
CA GLY A 3 -28.02 37.52 -15.44
C GLY A 3 -27.49 36.11 -15.73
N ARG A 4 -26.15 35.99 -15.81
CA ARG A 4 -25.33 34.77 -15.79
C ARG A 4 -25.37 33.91 -17.07
N HIS A 5 -24.29 33.31 -17.60
CA HIS A 5 -23.04 32.83 -17.02
C HIS A 5 -21.91 32.94 -18.06
N ALA A 6 -20.85 33.70 -17.76
CA ALA A 6 -19.53 33.39 -18.29
C ALA A 6 -18.94 32.31 -17.38
N ALA A 7 -18.77 31.08 -17.88
CA ALA A 7 -18.03 30.06 -17.18
C ALA A 7 -16.53 30.40 -17.29
N LEU A 8 -15.88 30.62 -16.15
CA LEU A 8 -14.42 30.62 -16.08
C LEU A 8 -13.92 29.20 -16.35
N PRO A 9 -12.80 29.01 -17.06
CA PRO A 9 -12.14 27.72 -17.10
C PRO A 9 -11.52 27.47 -15.72
N VAL A 10 -12.17 26.62 -14.91
CA VAL A 10 -11.49 25.93 -13.80
C VAL A 10 -10.92 24.66 -14.41
N ASP A 11 -9.77 24.79 -15.06
CA ASP A 11 -8.89 23.65 -15.33
C ASP A 11 -7.88 23.60 -14.18
N GLY A 12 -8.31 22.95 -13.10
CA GLY A 12 -7.42 22.37 -12.10
C GLY A 12 -7.87 20.93 -11.92
N ASP A 13 -6.97 19.96 -12.15
CA ASP A 13 -7.30 18.54 -11.94
C ASP A 13 -7.74 18.37 -10.47
N PRO A 14 -8.92 17.80 -10.17
CA PRO A 14 -9.33 17.53 -8.79
C PRO A 14 -8.35 16.62 -8.02
N ARG A 15 -7.37 16.01 -8.71
CA ARG A 15 -6.26 15.28 -8.08
C ARG A 15 -5.11 16.17 -7.58
N GLU A 16 -5.01 17.44 -7.97
CA GLU A 16 -3.99 18.37 -7.44
C GLU A 16 -4.29 18.84 -6.01
N VAL A 17 -5.48 18.55 -5.47
CA VAL A 17 -5.83 18.84 -4.07
C VAL A 17 -5.27 17.77 -3.10
N LEU A 18 -4.51 16.79 -3.59
CA LEU A 18 -4.01 15.70 -2.77
C LEU A 18 -2.77 16.08 -1.97
N ALA A 19 -3.03 16.39 -0.70
CA ALA A 19 -2.12 16.37 0.45
C ALA A 19 -1.00 17.42 0.46
N ASP A 20 -1.33 18.60 0.96
CA ASP A 20 -0.41 19.22 1.92
C ASP A 20 -0.32 18.25 3.12
N PRO A 21 0.84 17.61 3.42
CA PRO A 21 0.93 16.80 4.61
C PRO A 21 0.74 17.76 5.78
N ALA A 22 -0.45 17.77 6.38
CA ALA A 22 -0.71 18.46 7.62
C ALA A 22 0.50 18.22 8.54
N PRO A 23 1.08 19.28 9.13
CA PRO A 23 2.36 19.15 9.82
C PRO A 23 2.23 18.02 10.82
N ALA A 24 3.09 17.01 10.67
CA ALA A 24 3.07 15.85 11.55
C ALA A 24 3.10 16.37 12.99
N LEU A 25 1.98 16.25 13.69
CA LEU A 25 1.92 16.63 15.09
C LEU A 25 2.97 15.79 15.81
N PRO A 26 3.72 16.35 16.76
CA PRO A 26 4.72 15.59 17.49
C PRO A 26 4.05 14.36 18.12
N VAL A 27 4.65 13.18 17.91
CA VAL A 27 4.21 11.94 18.53
C VAL A 27 4.28 12.13 20.04
N MET A 28 3.13 12.13 20.71
CA MET A 28 3.04 12.42 22.13
C MET A 28 2.83 11.14 22.93
N LEU A 29 3.91 10.63 23.54
CA LEU A 29 3.87 9.49 24.46
C LEU A 29 3.32 9.95 25.82
N THR A 30 2.24 9.34 26.31
CA THR A 30 1.66 9.64 27.63
C THR A 30 1.76 8.43 28.56
N VAL A 31 2.38 8.60 29.72
CA VAL A 31 2.39 7.59 30.78
C VAL A 31 1.13 7.74 31.61
N VAL A 32 0.20 6.79 31.49
CA VAL A 32 -1.10 6.83 32.19
C VAL A 32 -1.06 6.22 33.59
N SER A 33 -0.01 5.45 33.91
CA SER A 33 0.13 4.77 35.20
C SER A 33 1.59 4.44 35.50
N GLY A 34 1.95 4.38 36.78
CA GLY A 34 3.32 4.07 37.22
C GLY A 34 4.23 5.30 37.28
N ARG A 35 5.50 5.08 37.60
CA ARG A 35 6.57 6.09 37.58
C ARG A 35 7.82 5.45 36.95
N PRO A 36 7.85 5.32 35.61
CA PRO A 36 9.00 4.76 34.93
C PRO A 36 10.24 5.62 35.17
N THR A 37 11.39 4.97 35.17
CA THR A 37 12.68 5.67 35.26
C THR A 37 13.02 6.33 33.93
N ASP A 38 13.96 7.27 33.95
CA ASP A 38 14.45 7.93 32.73
C ASP A 38 15.05 6.90 31.75
N ASP A 39 15.73 5.88 32.26
CA ASP A 39 16.31 4.80 31.45
C ASP A 39 15.23 3.96 30.74
N GLU A 40 14.13 3.66 31.43
CA GLU A 40 13.01 2.92 30.84
C GLU A 40 12.30 3.74 29.75
N LEU A 41 12.11 5.06 29.99
CA LEU A 41 11.57 5.97 28.99
C LEU A 41 12.48 6.08 27.77
N ALA A 42 13.79 6.15 27.97
CA ALA A 42 14.77 6.16 26.90
C ALA A 42 14.72 4.86 26.09
N ALA A 43 14.63 3.71 26.76
CA ALA A 43 14.55 2.41 26.11
C ALA A 43 13.30 2.28 25.22
N ILE A 44 12.12 2.66 25.73
CA ILE A 44 10.87 2.63 24.96
C ILE A 44 10.94 3.58 23.76
N THR A 45 11.47 4.79 23.96
CA THR A 45 11.63 5.77 22.88
C THR A 45 12.56 5.24 21.78
N ALA A 46 13.66 4.58 22.15
CA ALA A 46 14.58 3.97 21.20
C ALA A 46 13.92 2.85 20.37
N VAL A 47 13.09 2.02 21.00
CA VAL A 47 12.33 0.95 20.31
C VAL A 47 11.34 1.55 19.32
N LEU A 48 10.60 2.58 19.72
CA LEU A 48 9.64 3.26 18.84
C LEU A 48 10.34 3.90 17.64
N ALA A 49 11.44 4.63 17.87
CA ALA A 49 12.24 5.23 16.80
C ALA A 49 12.82 4.19 15.84
N ALA A 50 13.27 3.04 16.35
CA ALA A 50 13.74 1.94 15.52
C ALA A 50 12.60 1.34 14.67
N GLY A 51 11.39 1.21 15.23
CA GLY A 51 10.20 0.76 14.52
C GLY A 51 9.79 1.70 13.39
N GLU A 52 9.80 3.01 13.63
CA GLU A 52 9.53 4.02 12.60
C GLU A 52 10.57 3.96 11.47
N ALA A 53 11.86 3.85 11.80
CA ALA A 53 12.92 3.73 10.81
C ALA A 53 12.78 2.46 9.94
N ALA A 54 12.39 1.34 10.56
CA ALA A 54 12.13 0.09 9.83
C ALA A 54 10.93 0.23 8.88
N ALA A 55 9.82 0.83 9.35
CA ALA A 55 8.64 1.07 8.52
C ALA A 55 8.95 1.99 7.33
N ALA A 56 9.74 3.04 7.55
CA ALA A 56 10.17 3.95 6.48
C ALA A 56 11.04 3.21 5.43
N ALA A 57 11.94 2.33 5.87
CA ALA A 57 12.77 1.52 4.97
C ALA A 57 11.95 0.51 4.14
N GLU A 58 10.94 -0.13 4.75
CA GLU A 58 10.00 -1.00 4.03
C GLU A 58 9.21 -0.22 2.98
N GLN A 59 8.69 0.96 3.34
CA GLN A 59 7.97 1.82 2.39
C GLN A 59 8.86 2.24 1.22
N ALA A 60 10.13 2.59 1.47
CA ALA A 60 11.09 2.89 0.40
C ALA A 60 11.30 1.71 -0.54
N THR A 61 11.21 0.47 -0.03
CA THR A 61 11.32 -0.76 -0.83
C THR A 61 10.07 -1.01 -1.67
N LEU A 62 8.88 -0.64 -1.19
CA LEU A 62 7.62 -0.76 -1.94
C LEU A 62 7.51 0.23 -3.11
N LEU A 63 8.23 1.35 -3.08
CA LEU A 63 8.30 2.31 -4.19
C LEU A 63 9.13 1.79 -5.38
N VAL A 64 9.93 0.74 -5.18
CA VAL A 64 10.65 0.08 -6.27
C VAL A 64 9.68 -0.89 -6.96
N PRO A 65 9.51 -0.82 -8.29
CA PRO A 65 8.73 -1.82 -9.02
C PRO A 65 9.25 -3.22 -8.67
N GLN A 66 8.41 -4.03 -8.03
CA GLN A 66 8.79 -5.38 -7.66
C GLN A 66 9.07 -6.18 -8.94
N PRO A 67 10.23 -6.85 -9.06
CA PRO A 67 10.52 -7.66 -10.21
C PRO A 67 9.44 -8.75 -10.35
N GLU A 68 8.97 -8.98 -11.57
CA GLU A 68 8.00 -10.05 -11.83
C GLU A 68 8.56 -11.38 -11.32
N SER A 69 7.79 -12.08 -10.49
CA SER A 69 8.26 -13.34 -9.89
C SER A 69 8.60 -14.35 -10.98
N ALA A 70 9.63 -15.18 -10.76
CA ALA A 70 9.98 -16.25 -11.70
C ALA A 70 8.82 -17.24 -11.91
N TRP A 71 7.94 -17.40 -10.91
CA TRP A 71 6.70 -18.17 -11.00
C TRP A 71 5.68 -17.53 -11.93
N THR A 72 5.49 -16.21 -11.87
CA THR A 72 4.59 -15.47 -12.78
C THR A 72 5.13 -15.54 -14.21
N ARG A 73 6.43 -15.30 -14.40
CA ARG A 73 7.11 -15.34 -15.69
C ARG A 73 7.02 -16.71 -16.37
N SER A 74 7.12 -17.79 -15.60
CA SER A 74 7.07 -19.16 -16.09
C SER A 74 5.65 -19.72 -16.19
N ARG A 75 4.62 -18.93 -15.83
CA ARG A 75 3.24 -19.38 -15.84
C ARG A 75 2.78 -19.65 -17.27
N ARG A 76 2.78 -20.92 -17.66
CA ARG A 76 2.24 -21.36 -18.95
C ARG A 76 0.74 -21.08 -19.02
N ARG A 77 0.26 -20.82 -20.25
CA ARG A 77 -1.18 -20.64 -20.49
C ARG A 77 -1.94 -21.88 -19.97
N PRO A 78 -3.04 -21.70 -19.21
CA PRO A 78 -3.89 -22.82 -18.82
C PRO A 78 -4.30 -23.61 -20.06
N ARG A 79 -4.48 -24.93 -19.90
CA ARG A 79 -5.08 -25.73 -20.97
C ARG A 79 -6.46 -25.15 -21.30
N GLY A 80 -6.86 -25.28 -22.57
CA GLY A 80 -8.17 -24.82 -23.02
C GLY A 80 -9.32 -25.49 -22.25
N PRO A 81 -10.55 -24.98 -22.40
CA PRO A 81 -11.72 -25.52 -21.74
C PRO A 81 -11.87 -27.03 -21.97
N LEU A 82 -12.18 -27.78 -20.91
CA LEU A 82 -12.51 -29.18 -21.06
C LEU A 82 -13.90 -29.30 -21.70
N THR A 83 -13.98 -30.01 -22.82
CA THR A 83 -15.27 -30.33 -23.44
C THR A 83 -15.93 -31.46 -22.65
N VAL A 84 -17.09 -31.20 -22.07
CA VAL A 84 -17.88 -32.24 -21.38
C VAL A 84 -18.62 -33.10 -22.41
N GLY A 85 -18.60 -34.42 -22.25
CA GLY A 85 -19.34 -35.33 -23.11
C GLY A 85 -18.82 -36.77 -23.07
N PRO A 86 -19.62 -37.75 -23.48
CA PRO A 86 -19.18 -39.14 -23.61
C PRO A 86 -17.92 -39.23 -24.49
N GLY A 87 -16.89 -39.93 -24.04
CA GLY A 87 -15.63 -40.10 -24.78
C GLY A 87 -14.60 -38.97 -24.62
N HIS A 88 -15.00 -37.78 -24.19
CA HIS A 88 -14.08 -36.64 -24.02
C HIS A 88 -13.13 -36.75 -22.81
N TRP A 89 -13.36 -37.74 -21.94
CA TRP A 89 -12.55 -38.00 -20.74
C TRP A 89 -11.55 -39.16 -20.92
N ARG A 90 -11.52 -39.79 -22.11
CA ARG A 90 -10.72 -40.99 -22.40
C ARG A 90 -9.55 -40.67 -23.33
N SER A 91 -8.59 -39.88 -22.85
CA SER A 91 -7.33 -39.62 -23.56
C SER A 91 -6.11 -40.10 -22.78
N PHE A 92 -6.23 -41.25 -22.10
CA PHE A 92 -5.09 -42.00 -21.59
C PHE A 92 -5.10 -43.37 -22.26
N SER A 93 -4.19 -43.55 -23.20
CA SER A 93 -3.69 -44.85 -23.64
C SER A 93 -2.25 -44.92 -23.15
N GLY A 94 -1.97 -45.88 -22.26
CA GLY A 94 -0.60 -46.27 -21.95
C GLY A 94 0.05 -46.96 -23.14
#